data_AF-A0A968AMS5-F1
#
_entry.id   AF-A0A968AMS5-F1
#
_cell.length_a   1.000
_cell.length_b   1.000
_cell.length_c   1.000
_cell.angle_alpha   90.00
_cell.angle_beta   90.00
_cell.angle_gamma   90.00
#
_symmetry.space_group_name_H-M   'P 1'
#
loop_
_entity.id
_entity.type
_entity.pdbx_description
1 polymer ?
#
loop_
_entity_poly.entity_id
_entity_poly.type
_entity_poly.pdbx_seq_one_letter_code
_entity_poly.pdbx_strand_id
1 'polypeptide(L)' 'GVTLVEGEGLTGPVKIIFTIIKRKALREVINTVTEHDPKAFYSVEDVVTAKEGSFALAQSERKRFYRHMFKMDRKRK' A
#
# COMPACT_ATOMS: atom_id res chain seq x y z
N GLY A 1 1.94 6.42 3.98
CA GLY A 1 0.98 7.31 4.65
C GLY A 1 -0.08 7.69 3.65
N VAL A 2 -1.22 8.20 4.11
CA VAL A 2 -2.33 8.66 3.26
C VAL A 2 -2.64 10.10 3.63
N THR A 3 -2.87 10.92 2.61
CA THR A 3 -3.33 12.30 2.73
C THR A 3 -4.70 12.41 2.09
N LEU A 4 -5.66 12.99 2.80
CA LEU A 4 -6.99 13.28 2.29
C LEU A 4 -7.05 14.75 1.88
N VAL A 5 -7.47 15.02 0.65
CA VAL A 5 -7.70 16.37 0.13
C VAL A 5 -9.19 16.52 -0.14
N GLU A 6 -9.81 17.55 0.42
CA GLU A 6 -11.19 17.91 0.11
C GLU A 6 -11.23 18.94 -1.03
N GLY A 7 -12.22 18.86 -1.90
CA GLY A 7 -12.37 19.76 -3.03
C GLY A 7 -13.81 19.83 -3.55
N GLU A 8 -14.03 20.64 -4.59
CA GLU A 8 -15.34 20.82 -5.23
C GLU A 8 -15.25 20.33 -6.69
N GLY A 9 -16.09 19.36 -7.04
CA GLY A 9 -16.26 18.87 -8.41
C GLY A 9 -17.45 19.51 -9.11
N LEU A 10 -17.66 19.16 -10.38
CA LEU A 10 -18.80 19.65 -11.17
C LEU A 10 -20.17 19.32 -10.55
N THR A 11 -20.24 18.26 -9.74
CA THR A 11 -21.48 17.76 -9.14
C THR A 11 -21.53 17.97 -7.62
N GLY A 12 -20.62 18.77 -7.05
CA GLY A 12 -20.56 19.04 -5.61
C GLY A 12 -19.25 18.62 -4.95
N PRO A 13 -19.23 18.54 -3.60
CA PRO A 13 -18.03 18.21 -2.84
C PRO A 13 -17.45 16.84 -3.16
N VAL A 14 -16.12 16.76 -3.25
CA VAL A 14 -15.36 15.54 -3.52
C VAL A 14 -14.18 15.38 -2.55
N LYS A 15 -13.67 14.15 -2.46
CA LYS A 15 -12.49 13.80 -1.68
C LYS A 15 -11.48 13.08 -2.56
N ILE A 16 -10.22 13.50 -2.50
CA ILE A 16 -9.10 12.89 -3.23
C ILE A 16 -8.17 12.24 -2.20
N ILE A 17 -7.83 10.98 -2.43
CA ILE A 17 -6.91 10.21 -1.59
C ILE A 17 -5.55 10.20 -2.28
N PHE A 18 -4.55 10.83 -1.64
CA PHE A 18 -3.16 10.78 -2.07
C PHE A 18 -2.37 9.83 -1.19
N THR A 19 -1.56 8.97 -1.80
CA THR A 19 -0.72 8.02 -1.07
C THR A 19 0.61 7.82 -1.79
N ILE A 20 1.69 7.74 -1.01
CA ILE A 20 3.00 7.31 -1.49
C ILE A 20 3.21 5.89 -0.99
N ILE A 21 3.42 4.97 -1.92
CA ILE A 21 3.62 3.55 -1.65
C ILE A 21 4.90 3.05 -2.31
N LYS A 22 5.41 1.91 -1.87
CA LYS A 22 6.46 1.20 -2.60
C LYS A 22 5.87 0.64 -3.88
N ARG A 23 6.56 0.78 -5.03
CA ARG A 23 6.12 0.25 -6.34
C ARG A 23 5.66 -1.21 -6.29
N LYS A 24 6.32 -2.06 -5.50
CA LYS A 24 5.95 -3.48 -5.32
C LYS A 24 4.57 -3.72 -4.69
N ALA A 25 4.03 -2.73 -3.97
CA ALA A 25 2.72 -2.81 -3.33
C ALA A 25 1.59 -2.28 -4.24
N LEU A 26 1.91 -1.69 -5.39
CA LEU A 26 0.92 -1.07 -6.28
C LEU A 26 -0.22 -2.02 -6.64
N ARG A 27 0.10 -3.27 -6.98
CA ARG A 27 -0.91 -4.27 -7.36
C ARG A 27 -1.85 -4.62 -6.21
N GLU A 28 -1.34 -4.71 -4.98
CA GLU A 28 -2.17 -4.96 -3.79
C GLU A 28 -3.11 -3.79 -3.50
N VAL A 29 -2.62 -2.56 -3.66
CA VAL A 29 -3.42 -1.34 -3.49
C VAL A 29 -4.51 -1.25 -4.56
N ILE A 30 -4.18 -1.48 -5.84
CA ILE A 30 -5.17 -1.48 -6.93
C ILE A 30 -6.27 -2.48 -6.64
N ASN A 31 -5.93 -3.71 -6.28
CA ASN A 31 -6.92 -4.73 -5.94
C ASN A 31 -7.83 -4.27 -4.80
N THR A 32 -7.25 -3.70 -3.74
CA THR A 32 -8.02 -3.20 -2.59
C THR A 32 -8.98 -2.08 -3.01
N VAL A 33 -8.53 -1.13 -3.83
CA VAL A 33 -9.38 -0.04 -4.32
C VAL A 33 -10.52 -0.58 -5.18
N THR A 34 -10.22 -1.46 -6.14
CA THR A 34 -11.22 -2.05 -7.03
C THR A 34 -12.24 -2.91 -6.29
N GLU A 35 -11.85 -3.61 -5.22
CA GLU A 35 -12.76 -4.37 -4.36
C GLU A 35 -13.79 -3.47 -3.65
N HIS A 36 -13.41 -2.24 -3.28
CA HIS A 36 -14.30 -1.31 -2.56
C HIS A 36 -15.10 -0.40 -3.51
N ASP A 37 -14.48 0.05 -4.59
CA ASP A 37 -15.12 0.85 -5.62
C ASP A 37 -14.60 0.44 -7.01
N PRO A 38 -15.34 -0.43 -7.73
CA PRO A 38 -14.99 -0.84 -9.08
C PRO A 38 -14.97 0.30 -10.10
N LYS A 39 -15.58 1.44 -9.80
CA LYS A 39 -15.63 2.63 -10.67
C LYS A 39 -14.57 3.67 -10.30
N ALA A 40 -13.80 3.45 -9.22
CA ALA A 40 -12.73 4.35 -8.84
C ALA A 40 -11.67 4.44 -9.93
N PHE A 41 -11.15 5.65 -10.12
CA PHE A 41 -10.03 5.93 -11.01
C PHE A 41 -8.85 6.49 -10.20
N TYR A 42 -7.65 6.28 -10.70
CA TYR A 42 -6.42 6.72 -10.05
C TYR A 42 -5.36 7.06 -11.10
N SER A 43 -4.49 8.02 -10.79
CA SER A 43 -3.24 8.24 -11.50
C SER A 43 -2.09 7.60 -10.73
N VAL A 44 -1.08 7.09 -11.45
CA VAL A 44 0.15 6.56 -10.86
C VAL A 44 1.31 7.40 -11.38
N GLU A 45 1.96 8.12 -10.48
CA GLU A 45 3.11 8.96 -10.80
C GLU A 45 4.38 8.41 -10.15
N ASP A 46 5.49 8.48 -10.86
CA ASP A 46 6.80 8.06 -10.35
C ASP A 46 7.41 9.17 -9.48
N VAL A 47 7.79 8.82 -8.25
CA VAL A 47 8.38 9.74 -7.28
C VAL A 47 9.87 9.41 -7.10
N VAL A 48 10.76 10.38 -7.38
CA VAL A 48 12.23 10.15 -7.40
C VAL A 48 12.81 10.02 -6.00
N THR A 49 12.34 10.84 -5.04
CA THR A 49 12.76 10.76 -3.64
C THR A 49 11.57 11.03 -2.72
N ALA A 50 11.50 10.30 -1.61
CA ALA A 50 10.59 10.57 -0.51
C ALA A 50 11.42 10.49 0.77
N LYS A 51 11.69 11.63 1.41
CA LYS A 51 12.57 11.69 2.59
C LYS A 51 11.85 11.30 3.89
N GLU A 52 10.54 11.50 3.98
CA GLU A 52 9.80 11.29 5.22
C GLU A 52 8.38 10.78 4.89
N GLY A 53 8.15 9.49 5.13
CA GLY A 53 6.84 8.88 4.97
C GLY A 53 6.69 7.69 5.90
N SER A 54 5.64 7.66 6.71
CA SER A 54 5.26 6.46 7.46
C SER A 54 4.68 5.45 6.48
N PHE A 55 5.54 4.59 5.94
CA PHE A 55 5.13 3.45 5.13
C PHE A 55 4.70 2.34 6.07
N ALA A 56 3.41 1.98 6.07
CA ALA A 56 2.91 0.86 6.84
C ALA A 56 3.80 -0.37 6.55
N LEU A 57 4.42 -0.92 7.59
CA LEU A 57 5.35 -2.05 7.48
C LEU A 57 4.55 -3.27 7.02
N ALA A 58 4.62 -3.57 5.72
CA ALA A 58 4.02 -4.75 5.14
C ALA A 58 4.50 -6.00 5.90
N GLN A 59 3.55 -6.79 6.42
CA GLN A 59 3.68 -7.97 7.29
C GLN A 59 4.59 -9.10 6.75
N SER A 60 5.24 -8.90 5.60
CA SER A 60 6.13 -9.83 4.92
C SER A 60 7.39 -10.21 5.71
N GLU A 61 7.90 -9.32 6.58
CA GLU A 61 9.06 -9.59 7.45
C GLU A 61 8.73 -10.71 8.46
N ARG A 62 7.54 -10.67 9.09
CA ARG A 62 7.09 -11.71 10.05
C ARG A 62 7.04 -13.09 9.39
N LYS A 63 6.50 -13.21 8.17
CA LYS A 63 6.44 -14.50 7.44
C LYS A 63 7.82 -15.06 7.09
N ARG A 64 8.85 -14.22 6.96
CA ARG A 64 10.23 -14.64 6.65
C ARG A 64 10.94 -15.12 7.92
N PHE A 65 10.71 -14.45 9.05
CA PHE A 65 11.19 -14.85 10.38
C PHE A 65 10.66 -16.22 10.80
N TYR A 66 9.34 -16.42 10.79
CA TYR A 66 8.75 -17.72 11.15
C TYR A 66 9.21 -18.86 10.22
N ARG A 67 9.38 -18.60 8.91
CA ARG A 67 9.93 -19.60 7.97
C ARG A 67 11.35 -20.06 8.29
N HIS A 68 12.21 -19.18 8.81
CA HIS A 68 13.58 -19.58 9.19
C HIS A 68 13.59 -20.31 10.52
N MET A 69 12.78 -19.86 11.49
CA MET A 69 12.63 -20.52 12.79
C MET A 69 12.18 -21.98 12.64
N PHE A 70 11.12 -22.24 11.87
CA PHE A 70 10.62 -23.61 11.65
C PHE A 70 11.51 -24.47 10.73
N LYS A 71 12.45 -23.87 9.99
CA LYS A 71 13.47 -24.62 9.23
C LYS A 71 14.63 -25.07 10.11
N MET A 72 14.92 -24.37 11.21
CA MET A 72 15.96 -24.76 12.16
C MET A 72 15.57 -25.99 12.99
N ASP A 73 14.30 -26.12 13.36
CA ASP A 73 13.81 -27.30 14.10
C ASP A 73 13.86 -28.60 13.30
N ARG A 74 13.75 -28.53 11.96
CA ARG A 74 13.80 -29.72 11.10
C ARG A 74 15.21 -30.27 10.87
N LYS A 75 16.27 -29.58 11.31
CA LYS A 75 17.67 -30.01 11.17
C LYS A 75 18.28 -30.61 12.44
N ARG A 76 17.48 -30.79 13.50
CA ARG A 76 17.92 -31.36 14.80
C ARG A 76 17.47 -32.81 15.04
N LYS A 77 17.13 -33.55 14.00
CA LYS A 77 16.93 -35.01 14.06
C LYS A 77 17.86 -35.70 13.08
#